data_AF-A0A7C2B311-F1
#
_entry.id   AF-A0A7C2B311-F1
#
_cell.length_a   1.000
_cell.length_b   1.000
_cell.length_c   1.000
_cell.angle_alpha   90.00
_cell.angle_beta   90.00
_cell.angle_gamma   90.00
#
_symmetry.space_group_name_H-M   'P 1'
#
loop_
_entity.id
_entity.type
_entity.pdbx_description
1 polymer ?
#
loop_
_entity_poly.entity_id
_entity_poly.type
_entity_poly.pdbx_seq_one_letter_code
_entity_poly.pdbx_strand_id
1 'polypeptide(L)'
;EFGARALRAKNRVSIAGRCTVFAESDMIHKAQLGVPTDDIIAGLCDAIVRNYLNTVAKGKEIRPRILFQGGVAANVGVRAAFERALGQEITVPEYFLVMGAIGAAILAAEATRGQASRFAGFEVARTEFATRVFECDGCPNRCEVVETLRGAEVIDRYGDRCGKWSEN
;
A
#
# COMPACT_ATOMS: atom_id res chain seq x y z
N GLU A 1 -18.40 -6.24 10.59
CA GLU A 1 -18.81 -6.74 11.92
C GLU A 1 -17.95 -6.17 13.07
N PHE A 2 -16.62 -6.35 13.04
CA PHE A 2 -15.71 -5.91 14.12
C PHE A 2 -15.77 -4.41 14.47
N GLY A 3 -15.72 -3.51 13.47
CA GLY A 3 -15.74 -2.06 13.71
C GLY A 3 -17.03 -1.53 14.35
N ALA A 4 -18.18 -2.15 14.08
CA ALA A 4 -19.45 -1.77 14.67
C ALA A 4 -19.50 -2.07 16.18
N ARG A 5 -18.81 -3.13 16.63
CA ARG A 5 -18.70 -3.47 18.05
C ARG A 5 -18.01 -2.38 18.86
N ALA A 6 -16.97 -1.77 18.28
CA ALA A 6 -16.27 -0.63 18.88
C ALA A 6 -17.20 0.54 19.22
N LEU A 7 -18.27 0.73 18.44
CA LEU A 7 -19.23 1.82 18.61
C LEU A 7 -20.25 1.54 19.73
N ARG A 8 -20.41 0.28 20.13
CA ARG A 8 -21.33 -0.13 21.22
C ARG A 8 -20.66 -0.15 22.60
N ALA A 9 -19.34 0.06 22.64
CA ALA A 9 -18.58 0.10 23.88
C ALA A 9 -19.13 1.15 24.86
N LYS A 10 -19.25 0.75 26.12
CA LYS A 10 -19.67 1.65 27.21
C LYS A 10 -18.46 2.29 27.87
N ASN A 11 -17.35 1.57 27.93
CA ASN A 11 -16.08 2.05 28.43
C ASN A 11 -14.97 1.77 27.40
N ARG A 12 -13.92 2.59 27.37
CA ARG A 12 -12.77 2.37 26.50
C ARG A 12 -11.58 2.00 27.36
N VAL A 13 -11.12 0.76 27.26
CA VAL A 13 -9.92 0.31 27.97
C VAL A 13 -8.67 0.70 27.17
N SER A 14 -7.61 1.09 27.85
CA SER A 14 -6.32 1.31 27.18
C SER A 14 -5.75 -0.04 26.74
N ILE A 15 -5.44 -0.14 25.45
CA ILE A 15 -4.72 -1.27 24.86
C ILE A 15 -3.33 -0.82 24.42
N ALA A 16 -2.30 -1.62 24.70
CA ALA A 16 -0.96 -1.43 24.16
C ALA A 16 -0.99 -1.44 22.63
N GLY A 17 -0.52 -0.35 21.99
CA GLY A 17 -0.76 -0.11 20.55
C GLY A 17 0.48 -0.06 19.65
N ARG A 18 1.68 -0.28 20.19
CA ARG A 18 2.93 -0.07 19.43
C ARG A 18 3.30 -1.24 18.53
N CYS A 19 2.94 -2.46 18.92
CA CYS A 19 3.19 -3.70 18.18
C CYS A 19 1.98 -4.61 18.32
N THR A 20 1.64 -5.33 17.25
CA THR A 20 0.49 -6.25 17.21
C THR A 20 0.58 -7.36 18.26
N VAL A 21 1.77 -7.90 18.52
CA VAL A 21 1.99 -8.96 19.51
C VAL A 21 1.65 -8.50 20.94
N PHE A 22 2.06 -7.26 21.29
CA PHE A 22 1.74 -6.69 22.60
C PHE A 22 0.27 -6.27 22.69
N ALA A 23 -0.32 -5.78 21.60
CA ALA A 23 -1.74 -5.49 21.56
C ALA A 23 -2.56 -6.75 21.83
N GLU A 24 -2.22 -7.87 21.17
CA GLU A 24 -2.89 -9.15 21.37
C GLU A 24 -2.76 -9.65 22.81
N SER A 25 -1.54 -9.64 23.37
CA SER A 25 -1.29 -10.10 24.73
C SER A 25 -2.07 -9.27 25.77
N ASP A 26 -2.13 -7.95 25.59
CA ASP A 26 -2.91 -7.06 26.46
C ASP A 26 -4.42 -7.30 26.31
N MET A 27 -4.91 -7.48 25.07
CA MET A 27 -6.32 -7.82 24.83
C MET A 27 -6.71 -9.14 25.49
N ILE A 28 -5.87 -10.18 25.41
CA ILE A 28 -6.10 -11.47 26.09
C ILE A 28 -6.17 -11.26 27.60
N HIS A 29 -5.23 -10.50 28.16
CA HIS A 29 -5.23 -10.18 29.58
C HIS A 29 -6.50 -9.43 30.02
N LYS A 30 -6.96 -8.43 29.25
CA LYS A 30 -8.23 -7.73 29.53
C LYS A 30 -9.44 -8.66 29.46
N ALA A 31 -9.45 -9.58 28.50
CA ALA A 31 -10.51 -10.58 28.39
C ALA A 31 -10.55 -11.50 29.62
N GLN A 32 -9.39 -11.94 30.13
CA GLN A 32 -9.28 -12.75 31.34
C GLN A 32 -9.76 -12.02 32.61
N LEU A 33 -9.61 -10.69 32.64
CA LEU A 33 -10.17 -9.84 33.71
C LEU A 33 -11.68 -9.61 33.57
N GLY A 34 -12.33 -10.18 32.57
CA GLY A 34 -13.78 -10.05 32.34
C GLY A 34 -14.18 -8.73 31.68
N VAL A 35 -13.25 -7.98 31.07
CA VAL A 35 -13.59 -6.76 30.34
C VAL A 35 -14.48 -7.11 29.14
N PRO A 36 -15.59 -6.38 28.91
CA PRO A 36 -16.45 -6.61 27.76
C PRO A 36 -15.69 -6.51 26.44
N THR A 37 -15.93 -7.44 25.53
CA THR A 37 -15.22 -7.47 24.24
C THR A 37 -15.41 -6.19 23.43
N ASP A 38 -16.59 -5.57 23.48
CA ASP A 38 -16.86 -4.32 22.75
C ASP A 38 -15.96 -3.18 23.28
N ASP A 39 -15.71 -3.12 24.60
CA ASP A 39 -14.80 -2.16 25.24
C ASP A 39 -13.33 -2.41 24.87
N ILE A 40 -12.91 -3.69 24.79
CA ILE A 40 -11.58 -4.09 24.32
C ILE A 40 -11.37 -3.67 22.87
N ILE A 41 -12.35 -3.94 21.99
CA ILE A 41 -12.29 -3.59 20.57
C ILE A 41 -12.22 -2.06 20.38
N ALA A 42 -12.98 -1.29 21.16
CA ALA A 42 -12.89 0.17 21.14
C ALA A 42 -11.50 0.66 21.57
N GLY A 43 -10.95 0.06 22.63
CA GLY A 43 -9.57 0.30 23.08
C GLY A 43 -8.51 0.01 22.03
N LEU A 44 -8.67 -1.07 21.27
CA LEU A 44 -7.79 -1.40 20.13
C LEU A 44 -7.87 -0.35 19.02
N CYS A 45 -9.07 0.11 18.66
CA CYS A 45 -9.24 1.17 17.67
C CYS A 45 -8.52 2.45 18.10
N ASP A 46 -8.67 2.85 19.36
CA ASP A 46 -7.97 4.01 19.93
C ASP A 46 -6.45 3.80 19.96
N ALA A 47 -5.98 2.57 20.21
CA ALA A 47 -4.57 2.22 20.20
C ALA A 47 -3.94 2.33 18.81
N ILE A 48 -4.64 1.88 17.76
CA ILE A 48 -4.22 2.00 16.35
C ILE A 48 -4.08 3.49 15.98
N VAL A 49 -5.09 4.29 16.29
CA VAL A 49 -5.10 5.73 15.98
C VAL A 49 -3.99 6.46 16.73
N ARG A 50 -3.85 6.21 18.04
CA ARG A 50 -2.78 6.80 18.86
C ARG A 50 -1.40 6.45 18.32
N ASN A 51 -1.19 5.21 17.88
CA ASN A 51 0.06 4.81 17.26
C ASN A 51 0.31 5.57 15.95
N TYR A 52 -0.69 5.68 15.08
CA TYR A 52 -0.56 6.43 13.82
C TYR A 52 -0.20 7.89 14.06
N LEU A 53 -0.90 8.57 14.96
CA LEU A 53 -0.65 9.98 15.27
C LEU A 53 0.77 10.20 15.82
N ASN A 54 1.25 9.29 16.68
CA ASN A 54 2.58 9.41 17.28
C ASN A 54 3.72 9.07 16.30
N THR A 55 3.53 8.06 15.45
CA THR A 55 4.62 7.50 14.63
C THR A 55 4.66 8.04 13.20
N VAL A 56 3.49 8.29 12.61
CA VAL A 56 3.35 8.74 11.22
C VAL A 56 3.09 10.24 11.17
N ALA A 57 2.10 10.74 11.91
CA ALA A 57 1.80 12.17 11.92
C ALA A 57 2.88 12.99 12.65
N LYS A 58 3.53 12.41 13.68
CA LYS A 58 4.68 12.99 14.39
C LYS A 58 4.45 14.44 14.85
N GLY A 59 3.29 14.71 15.44
CA GLY A 59 2.93 16.04 15.96
C GLY A 59 2.55 17.08 14.89
N LYS A 60 2.45 16.69 13.61
CA LYS A 60 1.89 17.56 12.58
C LYS A 60 0.45 17.92 12.91
N GLU A 61 0.11 19.18 12.69
CA GLU A 61 -1.26 19.65 12.81
C GLU A 61 -2.10 19.12 11.63
N ILE A 62 -3.18 18.41 11.95
CA ILE A 62 -4.10 17.84 10.96
C ILE A 62 -5.36 18.71 10.93
N ARG A 63 -5.59 19.40 9.81
CA ARG A 63 -6.72 20.32 9.62
C ARG A 63 -7.73 19.78 8.58
N PRO A 64 -9.00 20.19 8.63
CA PRO A 64 -10.00 19.86 7.61
C PRO A 64 -9.64 20.38 6.21
N ARG A 65 -10.05 19.71 5.12
CA ARG A 65 -10.82 18.45 5.07
C ARG A 65 -9.92 17.22 5.24
N ILE A 66 -10.32 16.28 6.11
CA ILE A 66 -9.55 15.06 6.40
C ILE A 66 -10.13 13.89 5.62
N LEU A 67 -9.32 13.30 4.73
CA LEU A 67 -9.70 12.10 3.98
C LEU A 67 -9.03 10.86 4.57
N PHE A 68 -9.82 9.84 4.88
CA PHE A 68 -9.32 8.54 5.34
C PHE A 68 -9.49 7.49 4.25
N GLN A 69 -8.37 6.93 3.79
CA GLN A 69 -8.32 5.96 2.68
C GLN A 69 -7.51 4.71 3.04
N GLY A 70 -7.58 3.69 2.18
CA GLY A 70 -6.98 2.37 2.39
C GLY A 70 -7.94 1.39 3.07
N GLY A 71 -7.54 0.11 3.16
CA GLY A 71 -8.43 -0.95 3.67
C GLY A 71 -9.01 -0.70 5.06
N VAL A 72 -8.26 -0.04 5.94
CA VAL A 72 -8.70 0.28 7.31
C VAL A 72 -9.80 1.34 7.33
N ALA A 73 -9.95 2.14 6.27
CA ALA A 73 -11.03 3.14 6.17
C ALA A 73 -12.43 2.51 6.15
N ALA A 74 -12.56 1.23 5.79
CA ALA A 74 -13.80 0.46 5.93
C ALA A 74 -14.20 0.21 7.40
N ASN A 75 -13.26 0.34 8.35
CA ASN A 75 -13.50 0.09 9.76
C ASN A 75 -14.06 1.34 10.45
N VAL A 76 -15.38 1.38 10.61
CA VAL A 76 -16.11 2.46 11.28
C VAL A 76 -15.65 2.74 12.72
N GLY A 77 -15.09 1.74 13.42
CA GLY A 77 -14.55 1.91 14.76
C GLY A 77 -13.26 2.72 14.77
N VAL A 78 -12.38 2.47 13.78
CA VAL A 78 -11.13 3.23 13.59
C VAL A 78 -11.44 4.65 13.10
N ARG A 79 -12.42 4.82 12.19
CA ARG A 79 -12.90 6.15 11.79
C ARG A 79 -13.34 6.96 13.02
N ALA A 80 -14.23 6.40 13.83
CA ALA A 80 -14.71 7.06 15.05
C ALA A 80 -13.59 7.34 16.07
N ALA A 81 -12.57 6.48 16.14
CA ALA A 81 -11.40 6.71 16.97
C ALA A 81 -10.56 7.89 16.49
N PHE A 82 -10.36 8.04 15.17
CA PHE A 82 -9.68 9.21 14.62
C PHE A 82 -10.51 10.49 14.83
N GLU A 83 -11.83 10.45 14.59
CA GLU A 83 -12.71 11.61 14.81
C GLU A 83 -12.64 12.09 16.27
N ARG A 84 -12.65 11.16 17.24
CA ARG A 84 -12.45 11.48 18.66
C ARG A 84 -11.07 12.07 18.94
N ALA A 85 -10.01 11.45 18.41
CA ALA A 85 -8.64 11.86 18.68
C ALA A 85 -8.29 13.23 18.09
N LEU A 86 -8.89 13.57 16.94
CA LEU A 86 -8.65 14.83 16.23
C LEU A 86 -9.68 15.91 16.59
N GLY A 87 -10.86 15.53 17.09
CA GLY A 87 -11.98 16.44 17.28
C GLY A 87 -12.50 17.02 15.96
N GLN A 88 -12.35 16.28 14.86
CA GLN A 88 -12.67 16.70 13.50
C GLN A 88 -13.43 15.59 12.77
N GLU A 89 -14.29 15.98 11.83
CA GLU A 89 -14.99 15.04 10.94
C GLU A 89 -14.01 14.39 9.95
N ILE A 90 -14.23 13.11 9.66
CA ILE A 90 -13.40 12.34 8.72
C ILE A 90 -14.24 11.84 7.57
N THR A 91 -13.86 12.27 6.37
CA THR A 91 -14.48 11.80 5.13
C THR A 91 -13.82 10.50 4.68
N VAL A 92 -14.63 9.45 4.51
CA VAL A 92 -14.22 8.22 3.82
C VAL A 92 -14.71 8.31 2.37
N PRO A 93 -13.83 8.44 1.37
CA PRO A 93 -14.23 8.53 -0.04
C PRO A 93 -14.92 7.25 -0.52
N GLU A 94 -15.79 7.34 -1.53
CA GLU A 94 -16.47 6.17 -2.11
C GLU A 94 -15.48 5.07 -2.54
N TYR A 95 -14.41 5.46 -3.23
CA TYR A 95 -13.40 4.54 -3.77
C TYR A 95 -12.17 4.37 -2.87
N PHE A 96 -12.33 4.48 -1.55
CA PHE A 96 -11.23 4.47 -0.56
C PHE A 96 -10.23 3.29 -0.69
N LEU A 97 -10.62 2.17 -1.30
CA LEU A 97 -9.75 1.01 -1.55
C LEU A 97 -8.80 1.16 -2.74
N VAL A 98 -9.16 1.99 -3.72
CA VAL A 98 -8.48 2.08 -5.03
C VAL A 98 -8.00 3.48 -5.38
N MET A 99 -8.11 4.44 -4.45
CA MET A 99 -7.66 5.83 -4.64
C MET A 99 -6.20 5.92 -5.15
N GLY A 100 -5.31 5.06 -4.67
CA GLY A 100 -3.92 5.01 -5.16
C GLY A 100 -3.82 4.62 -6.64
N ALA A 101 -4.64 3.67 -7.11
CA ALA A 101 -4.69 3.27 -8.51
C ALA A 101 -5.29 4.38 -9.39
N ILE A 102 -6.33 5.06 -8.90
CA ILE A 102 -6.90 6.24 -9.57
C ILE A 102 -5.83 7.33 -9.71
N GLY A 103 -5.08 7.62 -8.65
CA GLY A 103 -3.97 8.58 -8.69
C GLY A 103 -2.90 8.19 -9.70
N ALA A 104 -2.51 6.91 -9.75
CA ALA A 104 -1.55 6.42 -10.73
C ALA A 104 -2.07 6.58 -12.18
N ALA A 105 -3.36 6.31 -12.42
CA ALA A 105 -3.98 6.51 -13.74
C ALA A 105 -3.99 7.98 -14.18
N ILE A 106 -4.30 8.90 -13.26
CA ILE A 106 -4.25 10.35 -13.50
C ILE A 106 -2.83 10.77 -13.86
N LEU A 107 -1.83 10.38 -13.06
CA LEU A 107 -0.43 10.69 -13.32
C LEU A 107 0.06 10.14 -14.66
N ALA A 108 -0.38 8.93 -15.04
CA ALA A 108 -0.07 8.36 -16.34
C ALA A 108 -0.69 9.17 -17.49
N ALA A 109 -1.95 9.59 -17.36
CA ALA A 109 -2.61 10.43 -18.35
C ALA A 109 -1.96 11.82 -18.50
N GLU A 110 -1.52 12.41 -17.39
CA GLU A 110 -0.76 13.67 -17.38
C GLU A 110 0.61 13.51 -18.05
N ALA A 111 1.31 12.41 -17.75
CA ALA A 111 2.63 12.12 -18.30
C ALA A 111 2.59 11.87 -19.81
N THR A 112 1.55 11.20 -20.32
CA THR A 112 1.41 10.96 -21.77
C THR A 112 0.94 12.19 -22.53
N ARG A 113 0.33 13.20 -21.86
CA ARG A 113 -0.20 14.42 -22.51
C ARG A 113 -1.13 14.11 -23.70
N GLY A 114 -1.91 13.04 -23.59
CA GLY A 114 -2.80 12.57 -24.66
C GLY A 114 -2.11 11.78 -25.78
N GLN A 115 -0.81 11.51 -25.68
CA GLN A 115 -0.11 10.58 -26.58
C GLN A 115 -0.44 9.12 -26.23
N ALA A 116 -0.35 8.24 -27.22
CA ALA A 116 -0.50 6.81 -26.99
C ALA A 116 0.61 6.29 -26.06
N SER A 117 0.24 5.51 -25.05
CA SER A 117 1.22 4.86 -24.17
C SER A 117 2.01 3.77 -24.91
N ARG A 118 3.25 3.51 -24.50
CA ARG A 118 4.02 2.30 -24.91
C ARG A 118 3.60 1.04 -24.14
N PHE A 119 2.47 1.06 -23.44
CA PHE A 119 1.96 -0.11 -22.73
C PHE A 119 1.70 -1.24 -23.71
N ALA A 120 2.40 -2.37 -23.54
CA ALA A 120 2.34 -3.51 -24.46
C ALA A 120 1.01 -4.28 -24.41
N GLY A 121 0.06 -3.86 -23.56
CA GLY A 121 -1.22 -4.54 -23.37
C GLY A 121 -1.15 -5.71 -22.39
N PHE A 122 -2.31 -6.19 -21.92
CA PHE A 122 -2.38 -7.31 -20.99
C PHE A 122 -2.10 -8.68 -21.64
N GLU A 123 -2.23 -8.77 -22.96
CA GLU A 123 -1.90 -9.98 -23.72
C GLU A 123 -0.40 -10.34 -23.64
N VAL A 124 0.45 -9.39 -23.21
CA VAL A 124 1.87 -9.66 -22.93
C VAL A 124 2.04 -10.82 -21.94
N ALA A 125 1.11 -11.01 -21.00
CA ALA A 125 1.14 -12.11 -20.03
C ALA A 125 0.92 -13.50 -20.65
N ARG A 126 0.36 -13.55 -21.86
CA ARG A 126 0.12 -14.78 -22.64
C ARG A 126 1.04 -14.89 -23.85
N THR A 127 1.90 -13.91 -24.06
CA THR A 127 2.82 -13.88 -25.19
C THR A 127 4.00 -14.78 -24.88
N GLU A 128 4.39 -15.62 -25.83
CA GLU A 128 5.61 -16.40 -25.72
C GLU A 128 6.84 -15.53 -25.99
N PHE A 129 7.80 -15.61 -25.08
CA PHE A 129 9.09 -14.96 -25.21
C PHE A 129 10.16 -16.04 -25.40
N ALA A 130 11.04 -15.82 -26.36
CA ALA A 130 12.21 -16.65 -26.57
C ALA A 130 13.44 -15.89 -26.08
N THR A 131 14.43 -16.62 -25.58
CA THR A 131 15.70 -16.04 -25.14
C THR A 131 16.83 -16.63 -25.97
N ARG A 132 17.67 -15.76 -26.53
CA ARG A 132 18.93 -16.15 -27.17
C ARG A 132 20.08 -15.58 -26.37
N VAL A 133 21.18 -16.33 -26.31
CA VAL A 133 22.40 -15.89 -25.65
C VAL A 133 23.54 -15.94 -26.66
N PHE A 134 24.38 -14.90 -26.69
CA PHE A 134 25.58 -14.88 -27.52
C PHE A 134 26.72 -14.15 -26.81
N GLU A 135 27.95 -14.44 -27.22
CA GLU A 135 29.12 -13.77 -26.69
C GLU A 135 29.48 -12.56 -27.56
N CYS A 136 29.67 -11.39 -26.94
CA CYS A 136 30.00 -10.15 -27.63
C CYS A 136 31.50 -10.01 -27.89
N ASP A 137 31.89 -9.76 -29.13
CA ASP A 137 33.28 -9.56 -29.57
C ASP A 137 33.67 -8.08 -29.71
N GLY A 138 32.80 -7.15 -29.28
CA GLY A 138 33.00 -5.71 -29.48
C GLY A 138 34.08 -5.06 -28.63
N CYS A 139 34.60 -5.73 -27.60
CA CYS A 139 35.70 -5.27 -26.76
C CYS A 139 36.31 -6.44 -25.95
N PRO A 140 37.41 -6.23 -25.21
CA PRO A 140 38.07 -7.30 -24.43
C PRO A 140 37.22 -7.96 -23.34
N ASN A 141 36.06 -7.40 -22.98
CA ASN A 141 35.23 -7.93 -21.90
C ASN A 141 34.51 -9.24 -22.24
N ARG A 142 34.39 -9.61 -23.52
CA ARG A 142 33.72 -10.83 -24.02
C ARG A 142 32.44 -11.19 -23.24
N CYS A 143 31.55 -10.21 -23.10
CA CYS A 143 30.36 -10.36 -22.28
C CYS A 143 29.38 -11.37 -22.91
N GLU A 144 28.73 -12.16 -22.07
CA GLU A 144 27.55 -12.92 -22.45
C GLU A 144 26.36 -11.97 -22.50
N VAL A 145 25.81 -11.77 -23.69
CA VAL A 145 24.66 -10.89 -23.92
C VAL A 145 23.42 -11.76 -24.10
N VAL A 146 22.41 -11.45 -23.29
CA VAL A 146 21.10 -12.09 -23.33
C VAL A 146 20.17 -11.22 -24.17
N GLU A 147 19.53 -11.84 -25.15
CA GLU A 147 18.58 -11.21 -26.05
C GLU A 147 17.20 -11.82 -25.81
N THR A 148 16.21 -10.96 -25.52
CA THR A 148 14.82 -11.37 -25.34
C THR A 148 14.05 -11.07 -26.63
N LEU A 149 13.35 -12.07 -27.14
CA LEU A 149 12.58 -12.00 -28.37
C LEU A 149 11.09 -12.21 -28.11
N ARG A 150 10.25 -11.46 -28.84
CA ARG A 150 8.82 -11.68 -28.96
C ARG A 150 8.53 -12.17 -30.38
N GLY A 151 8.32 -13.47 -30.53
CA GLY A 151 8.33 -14.10 -31.86
C GLY A 151 9.72 -13.95 -32.52
N ALA A 152 9.79 -13.22 -33.63
CA ALA A 152 11.05 -12.93 -34.34
C ALA A 152 11.63 -11.53 -34.03
N GLU A 153 10.92 -10.70 -33.28
CA GLU A 153 11.33 -9.34 -32.94
C GLU A 153 12.18 -9.33 -31.66
N VAL A 154 13.32 -8.64 -31.69
CA VAL A 154 14.15 -8.41 -30.49
C VAL A 154 13.55 -7.26 -29.69
N ILE A 155 13.13 -7.54 -28.45
CA ILE A 155 12.48 -6.55 -27.60
C ILE A 155 13.39 -5.98 -26.51
N ASP A 156 14.47 -6.68 -26.17
CA ASP A 156 15.43 -6.22 -25.16
C ASP A 156 16.77 -6.98 -25.27
N ARG A 157 17.84 -6.33 -24.84
CA ARG A 157 19.18 -6.92 -24.68
C ARG A 157 19.83 -6.43 -23.39
N TYR A 158 20.46 -7.34 -22.66
CA TYR A 158 21.19 -7.00 -21.44
C TYR A 158 22.38 -7.95 -21.20
N GLY A 159 23.25 -7.59 -20.25
CA GLY A 159 24.43 -8.38 -19.87
C GLY A 159 25.76 -7.82 -20.37
N ASP A 160 25.74 -6.77 -21.19
CA ASP A 160 26.94 -6.11 -21.65
C ASP A 160 27.52 -5.12 -20.61
N ARG A 161 28.84 -5.00 -20.57
CA ARG A 161 29.53 -4.13 -19.59
C ARG A 161 29.87 -2.74 -20.12
N CYS A 162 29.93 -2.58 -21.43
CA CYS A 162 30.38 -1.34 -22.07
C CYS A 162 29.24 -0.45 -22.59
N GLY A 163 27.98 -0.87 -22.44
CA GLY A 163 26.80 -0.13 -22.92
C GLY A 163 26.47 -0.33 -24.40
N LYS A 164 27.28 -1.10 -25.15
CA LYS A 164 27.07 -1.37 -26.58
C LYS A 164 25.68 -1.95 -26.88
N TRP A 165 25.11 -2.73 -25.96
CA TRP A 165 23.82 -3.39 -26.14
C TRP A 165 22.74 -2.89 -25.19
N SER A 166 23.04 -1.91 -24.33
CA SER A 166 22.13 -1.38 -23.30
C SER A 166 21.15 -0.32 -23.82
N GLU A 167 21.27 0.11 -25.08
CA GLU A 167 20.37 1.08 -25.73
C GLU A 167 19.73 0.47 -26.98
N ASN A 168 18.61 -0.23 -26.80
CA ASN A 168 17.49 -0.31 -27.75
C ASN A 168 16.26 -0.93 -27.07
#